data_AF-A0A7Y2N954-F1
#
_entry.id   AF-A0A7Y2N954-F1
#
_cell.length_a   1.000
_cell.length_b   1.000
_cell.length_c   1.000
_cell.angle_alpha   90.00
_cell.angle_beta   90.00
_cell.angle_gamma   90.00
#
_symmetry.space_group_name_H-M   'P 1'
#
loop_
_entity.id
_entity.type
_entity.pdbx_description
1 polymer ?
#
loop_
_entity_poly.entity_id
_entity_poly.type
_entity_poly.pdbx_seq_one_letter_code
_entity_poly.pdbx_strand_id
1 'polypeptide(L)'
;MSRCVLLVLVIVTLLAGCSKDPDGGDFVGALREARPDLSESDAQCVVGELQKAFTDEELAVLISNEEGSNTAGGPDQSGFSSVQFAAVRSCGLEDQVSPALVESFAAANNVSGETASCAVGLLQEQFGFWELTDRLIEADDSLRFQRRQFEAIFNCGDRSTIAKQLEPQLINQGVSSNDASCVATRIADEMGADDLGVLYSGNTTDSFYSLYFAALEHCDALPGS
;
A
#
# COMPACT_ATOMS: atom_id res chain seq x y z
N MET A 1 -7.84 9.73 -10.74
CA MET A 1 -8.92 9.62 -9.73
C MET A 1 -8.23 9.51 -8.40
N SER A 2 -8.37 10.56 -7.60
CA SER A 2 -7.65 10.79 -6.35
C SER A 2 -8.61 10.55 -5.19
N ARG A 3 -8.10 10.00 -4.08
CA ARG A 3 -8.75 9.62 -2.81
C ARG A 3 -8.97 8.11 -2.62
N CYS A 4 -8.08 7.50 -1.83
CA CYS A 4 -8.35 6.41 -0.87
C CYS A 4 -7.02 6.01 -0.20
N VAL A 5 -6.50 6.89 0.67
CA VAL A 5 -5.47 6.52 1.67
C VAL A 5 -5.98 7.12 2.97
N LEU A 6 -6.88 6.39 3.63
CA LEU A 6 -7.41 6.73 4.95
C LEU A 6 -8.06 5.47 5.49
N LEU A 7 -7.24 4.63 6.09
CA LEU A 7 -7.68 3.54 6.96
C LEU A 7 -6.46 2.98 7.71
N VAL A 8 -5.89 3.81 8.57
CA VAL A 8 -5.31 3.33 9.81
C VAL A 8 -5.94 4.18 10.90
N LEU A 9 -6.86 3.56 11.65
CA LEU A 9 -7.75 4.12 12.68
C LEU A 9 -9.05 4.77 12.17
N VAL A 10 -10.15 4.07 12.44
CA VAL A 10 -11.53 4.54 12.28
C VAL A 10 -12.12 4.71 13.68
N ILE A 11 -12.63 5.92 13.92
CA ILE A 11 -13.54 6.40 14.96
C ILE A 11 -12.93 6.66 16.34
N VAL A 12 -12.83 7.96 16.66
CA VAL A 12 -13.32 8.48 17.94
C VAL A 12 -14.18 9.71 17.68
N THR A 13 -15.49 9.52 17.54
CA THR A 13 -16.45 10.59 17.81
C THR A 13 -16.44 10.84 19.32
N LEU A 14 -15.51 11.65 19.80
CA LEU A 14 -15.56 12.24 21.13
C LEU A 14 -16.81 13.13 21.16
N LEU A 15 -17.89 12.55 21.69
CA LEU A 15 -19.11 13.25 22.04
C LEU A 15 -18.74 14.52 22.81
N ALA A 16 -19.12 15.65 22.21
CA ALA A 16 -19.13 16.97 22.83
C ALA A 16 -19.77 16.88 24.22
N GLY A 17 -18.95 16.92 25.26
CA GLY A 17 -19.48 16.69 26.60
C GLY A 17 -18.47 16.64 27.74
N CYS A 18 -17.41 17.46 27.75
CA CYS A 18 -16.72 17.89 28.98
C CYS A 18 -15.71 19.01 28.64
N SER A 19 -15.73 20.11 29.38
CA SER A 19 -14.91 21.32 29.18
C SER A 19 -13.44 21.15 29.60
N LYS A 20 -12.86 19.98 29.36
CA LYS A 20 -11.49 19.65 29.75
C LYS A 20 -10.72 19.27 28.49
N ASP A 21 -9.59 19.94 28.28
CA ASP A 21 -8.67 19.58 27.21
C ASP A 21 -8.22 18.12 27.44
N PRO A 22 -8.23 17.27 26.39
CA PRO A 22 -7.86 15.87 26.52
C PRO A 22 -6.41 15.76 26.99
N ASP A 23 -6.16 14.85 27.93
CA ASP A 23 -4.81 14.59 28.45
C ASP A 23 -4.25 13.24 27.97
N GLY A 24 -2.97 12.98 28.24
CA GLY A 24 -2.32 11.71 27.89
C GLY A 24 -3.09 10.44 28.30
N GLY A 25 -3.84 10.48 29.42
CA GLY A 25 -4.66 9.37 29.86
C GLY A 25 -5.87 9.14 28.95
N ASP A 26 -6.48 10.21 28.47
CA ASP A 26 -7.60 10.16 27.52
C ASP A 26 -7.16 9.55 26.18
N PHE A 27 -5.97 9.92 25.67
CA PHE A 27 -5.42 9.33 24.44
C PHE A 27 -5.10 7.84 24.59
N VAL A 28 -4.57 7.42 25.73
CA VAL A 28 -4.31 5.98 26.00
C VAL A 28 -5.62 5.21 26.05
N GLY A 29 -6.64 5.75 26.72
CA GLY A 29 -7.98 5.16 26.75
C GLY A 29 -8.57 4.99 25.35
N ALA A 30 -8.53 6.07 24.56
CA ALA A 30 -9.01 6.08 23.18
C ALA A 30 -8.27 5.06 22.29
N LEU A 31 -6.93 5.00 22.40
CA LEU A 31 -6.13 4.07 21.61
C LEU A 31 -6.45 2.61 21.94
N ARG A 32 -6.68 2.29 23.21
CA ARG A 32 -7.09 0.93 23.63
C ARG A 32 -8.52 0.58 23.22
N GLU A 33 -9.41 1.56 23.20
CA GLU A 33 -10.77 1.36 22.71
C GLU A 33 -10.75 1.02 21.22
N ALA A 34 -9.92 1.72 20.44
CA ALA A 34 -9.74 1.45 19.02
C ALA A 34 -8.92 0.18 18.72
N ARG A 35 -7.99 -0.19 19.62
CA ARG A 35 -7.13 -1.38 19.53
C ARG A 35 -7.23 -2.21 20.81
N PRO A 36 -8.30 -3.02 20.97
CA PRO A 36 -8.48 -3.84 22.18
C PRO A 36 -7.39 -4.90 22.38
N ASP A 37 -6.65 -5.22 21.32
CA ASP A 37 -5.48 -6.11 21.30
C ASP A 37 -4.21 -5.46 21.88
N LEU A 38 -4.17 -4.14 21.97
CA LEU A 38 -3.04 -3.39 22.52
C LEU A 38 -3.08 -3.37 24.05
N SER A 39 -1.97 -3.76 24.68
CA SER A 39 -1.87 -3.70 26.14
C SER A 39 -1.84 -2.25 26.64
N GLU A 40 -2.17 -2.03 27.90
CA GLU A 40 -2.16 -0.69 28.49
C GLU A 40 -0.77 -0.07 28.49
N SER A 41 0.28 -0.87 28.75
CA SER A 41 1.66 -0.40 28.71
C SER A 41 2.10 -0.01 27.30
N ASP A 42 1.64 -0.73 26.29
CA ASP A 42 1.99 -0.47 24.90
C ASP A 42 1.28 0.80 24.40
N ALA A 43 0.01 0.96 24.75
CA ALA A 43 -0.74 2.18 24.48
C ALA A 43 -0.12 3.42 25.16
N GLN A 44 0.29 3.29 26.42
CA GLN A 44 1.03 4.35 27.14
C GLN A 44 2.36 4.67 26.48
N CYS A 45 3.09 3.66 25.99
CA CYS A 45 4.32 3.87 25.27
C CYS A 45 4.08 4.68 23.98
N VAL A 46 3.12 4.27 23.15
CA VAL A 46 2.83 4.94 21.86
C VAL A 46 2.41 6.39 22.09
N VAL A 47 1.47 6.63 23.01
CA VAL A 47 1.04 8.00 23.35
C VAL A 47 2.20 8.82 23.89
N GLY A 48 3.01 8.24 24.78
CA GLY A 48 4.18 8.93 25.35
C GLY A 48 5.24 9.28 24.30
N GLU A 49 5.44 8.45 23.29
CA GLU A 49 6.33 8.76 22.15
C GLU A 49 5.74 9.86 21.26
N LEU A 50 4.44 9.83 20.97
CA LEU A 50 3.75 10.88 20.22
C LEU A 50 3.84 12.25 20.92
N GLN A 51 3.67 12.26 22.24
CA GLN A 51 3.78 13.46 23.08
C GLN A 51 5.19 14.06 23.13
N LYS A 52 6.24 13.36 22.65
CA LYS A 52 7.57 13.96 22.48
C LYS A 52 7.62 14.92 21.29
N ALA A 53 6.75 14.73 20.32
CA ALA A 53 6.72 15.48 19.07
C ALA A 53 5.56 16.48 18.98
N PHE A 54 4.48 16.25 19.73
CA PHE A 54 3.25 17.04 19.69
C PHE A 54 2.74 17.33 21.10
N THR A 55 2.10 18.49 21.29
CA THR A 55 1.34 18.75 22.53
C THR A 55 0.02 17.98 22.55
N ASP A 56 -0.62 17.89 23.71
CA ASP A 56 -1.93 17.25 23.86
C ASP A 56 -2.99 17.92 22.99
N GLU A 57 -2.95 19.25 22.87
CA GLU A 57 -3.85 20.00 21.98
C GLU A 57 -3.57 19.70 20.50
N GLU A 58 -2.30 19.60 20.10
CA GLU A 58 -1.93 19.25 18.72
C GLU A 58 -2.35 17.82 18.37
N LEU A 59 -2.16 16.87 19.28
CA LEU A 59 -2.62 15.49 19.12
C LEU A 59 -4.14 15.42 19.02
N ALA A 60 -4.87 16.14 19.86
CA ALA A 60 -6.33 16.21 19.78
C ALA A 60 -6.80 16.71 18.40
N VAL A 61 -6.16 17.75 17.88
CA VAL A 61 -6.47 18.32 16.56
C VAL A 61 -6.11 17.34 15.45
N LEU A 62 -4.94 16.68 15.51
CA LEU A 62 -4.48 15.73 14.51
C LEU A 62 -5.37 14.49 14.43
N ILE A 63 -5.76 13.93 15.59
CA ILE A 63 -6.66 12.78 15.69
C ILE A 63 -8.09 13.15 15.25
N SER A 64 -8.54 14.39 15.51
CA SER A 64 -9.90 14.82 15.16
C SER A 64 -10.08 15.24 13.69
N ASN A 65 -9.00 15.60 12.99
CA ASN A 65 -9.06 16.16 11.63
C ASN A 65 -8.95 15.12 10.50
N GLU A 66 -9.00 13.82 10.79
CA GLU A 66 -8.96 12.77 9.76
C GLU A 66 -10.17 12.81 8.80
N GLU A 67 -11.25 13.51 9.15
CA GLU A 67 -12.38 13.80 8.25
C GLU A 67 -12.20 15.12 7.44
N GLY A 68 -11.13 15.19 6.64
CA GLY A 68 -11.13 15.98 5.40
C GLY A 68 -11.11 17.52 5.46
N SER A 69 -10.27 18.15 6.28
CA SER A 69 -10.12 19.62 6.24
C SER A 69 -8.80 20.10 5.63
N ASN A 70 -8.88 20.62 4.39
CA ASN A 70 -7.85 21.45 3.73
C ASN A 70 -7.78 22.86 4.37
N THR A 71 -7.62 22.96 5.69
CA THR A 71 -7.40 24.25 6.35
C THR A 71 -5.91 24.58 6.37
N ALA A 72 -5.53 25.58 5.56
CA ALA A 72 -4.20 26.16 5.51
C ALA A 72 -3.82 26.72 6.90
N GLY A 73 -2.98 25.99 7.64
CA GLY A 73 -2.46 26.40 8.95
C GLY A 73 -2.54 25.36 10.07
N GLY A 74 -3.10 24.17 9.83
CA GLY A 74 -3.05 23.05 10.79
C GLY A 74 -1.70 22.30 10.77
N PRO A 75 -1.36 21.54 11.84
CA PRO A 75 -0.17 20.70 11.88
C PRO A 75 -0.16 19.71 10.70
N ASP A 76 1.02 19.48 10.13
CA ASP A 76 1.22 18.68 8.93
C ASP A 76 0.85 17.20 9.16
N GLN A 77 -0.26 16.76 8.56
CA GLN A 77 -0.73 15.38 8.66
C GLN A 77 0.27 14.37 8.10
N SER A 78 1.07 14.74 7.09
CA SER A 78 2.09 13.84 6.56
C SER A 78 3.21 13.58 7.57
N GLY A 79 3.55 14.60 8.37
CA GLY A 79 4.48 14.46 9.49
C GLY A 79 3.90 13.63 10.63
N PHE A 80 2.60 13.72 10.89
CA PHE A 80 1.95 12.97 11.96
C PHE A 80 2.01 11.46 11.74
N SER A 81 1.68 10.96 10.53
CA SER A 81 1.76 9.53 10.22
C SER A 81 3.18 9.00 10.42
N SER A 82 4.20 9.71 9.92
CA SER A 82 5.61 9.32 10.12
C SER A 82 5.98 9.19 11.61
N VAL A 83 5.57 10.15 12.43
CA VAL A 83 5.84 10.14 13.87
C VAL A 83 5.06 9.02 14.60
N GLN A 84 3.85 8.67 14.15
CA GLN A 84 3.12 7.51 14.66
C GLN A 84 3.90 6.21 14.41
N PHE A 85 4.41 5.99 13.20
CA PHE A 85 5.20 4.79 12.92
C PHE A 85 6.50 4.75 13.72
N ALA A 86 7.17 5.90 13.90
CA ALA A 86 8.34 6.02 14.76
C ALA A 86 8.01 5.70 16.24
N ALA A 87 6.86 6.14 16.74
CA ALA A 87 6.37 5.81 18.08
C ALA A 87 6.15 4.31 18.25
N VAL A 88 5.41 3.69 17.31
CA VAL A 88 5.12 2.25 17.33
C VAL A 88 6.40 1.42 17.21
N ARG A 89 7.40 1.91 16.46
CA ARG A 89 8.76 1.36 16.39
C ARG A 89 9.51 1.42 17.72
N SER A 90 9.54 2.59 18.35
CA SER A 90 10.20 2.78 19.65
C SER A 90 9.60 1.85 20.71
N CYS A 91 8.30 1.56 20.60
CA CYS A 91 7.56 0.67 21.49
C CYS A 91 7.64 -0.82 21.13
N GLY A 92 8.31 -1.21 20.04
CA GLY A 92 8.52 -2.62 19.67
C GLY A 92 7.25 -3.36 19.22
N LEU A 93 6.29 -2.66 18.62
CA LEU A 93 4.96 -3.19 18.26
C LEU A 93 4.85 -3.59 16.78
N GLU A 94 5.91 -4.19 16.24
CA GLU A 94 6.07 -4.57 14.82
C GLU A 94 4.90 -5.44 14.31
N ASP A 95 4.45 -6.36 15.14
CA ASP A 95 3.34 -7.27 14.83
C ASP A 95 1.99 -6.55 14.68
N GLN A 96 1.84 -5.36 15.28
CA GLN A 96 0.60 -4.57 15.22
C GLN A 96 0.50 -3.67 13.99
N VAL A 97 1.64 -3.39 13.35
CA VAL A 97 1.72 -2.57 12.14
C VAL A 97 1.57 -3.43 10.89
N SER A 98 1.98 -4.70 10.96
CA SER A 98 1.93 -5.64 9.83
C SER A 98 0.53 -5.77 9.19
N PRO A 99 -0.59 -5.90 9.92
CA PRO A 99 -1.92 -6.00 9.31
C PRO A 99 -2.38 -4.72 8.61
N ALA A 100 -2.15 -3.57 9.24
CA ALA A 100 -2.52 -2.25 8.68
C ALA A 100 -1.70 -1.92 7.43
N LEU A 101 -0.42 -2.32 7.42
CA LEU A 101 0.45 -2.21 6.26
C LEU A 101 -0.05 -3.04 5.08
N VAL A 102 -0.47 -4.28 5.34
CA VAL A 102 -1.05 -5.18 4.34
C VAL A 102 -2.34 -4.60 3.77
N GLU A 103 -3.23 -4.08 4.61
CA GLU A 103 -4.48 -3.46 4.14
C GLU A 103 -4.22 -2.20 3.29
N SER A 104 -3.32 -1.33 3.75
CA SER A 104 -2.92 -0.13 3.00
C SER A 104 -2.29 -0.50 1.65
N PHE A 105 -1.42 -1.50 1.62
CA PHE A 105 -0.80 -2.01 0.40
C PHE A 105 -1.86 -2.61 -0.55
N ALA A 106 -2.80 -3.39 -0.01
CA ALA A 106 -3.90 -3.98 -0.77
C ALA A 106 -4.75 -2.90 -1.44
N ALA A 107 -5.13 -1.86 -0.69
CA ALA A 107 -5.93 -0.74 -1.18
C ALA A 107 -5.18 0.08 -2.25
N ALA A 108 -3.91 0.42 -2.00
CA ALA A 108 -3.10 1.22 -2.92
C ALA A 108 -2.89 0.52 -4.27
N ASN A 109 -2.74 -0.81 -4.25
CA ASN A 109 -2.47 -1.61 -5.45
C ASN A 109 -3.73 -2.28 -6.03
N ASN A 110 -4.88 -2.15 -5.38
CA ASN A 110 -6.13 -2.82 -5.73
C ASN A 110 -5.96 -4.34 -5.89
N VAL A 111 -5.28 -4.97 -4.92
CA VAL A 111 -5.02 -6.42 -4.87
C VAL A 111 -5.75 -7.07 -3.69
N SER A 112 -5.87 -8.40 -3.70
CA SER A 112 -6.48 -9.13 -2.58
C SER A 112 -5.63 -9.04 -1.31
N GLY A 113 -6.25 -9.21 -0.14
CA GLY A 113 -5.53 -9.24 1.15
C GLY A 113 -4.49 -10.37 1.23
N GLU A 114 -4.75 -11.52 0.59
CA GLU A 114 -3.80 -12.63 0.52
C GLU A 114 -2.58 -12.26 -0.34
N THR A 115 -2.82 -11.68 -1.52
CA THR A 115 -1.75 -11.16 -2.40
C THR A 115 -0.94 -10.08 -1.69
N ALA A 116 -1.60 -9.14 -1.02
CA ALA A 116 -0.94 -8.07 -0.29
C ALA A 116 -0.10 -8.61 0.87
N SER A 117 -0.61 -9.59 1.63
CA SER A 117 0.12 -10.21 2.74
C SER A 117 1.39 -10.90 2.24
N CYS A 118 1.28 -11.67 1.16
CA CYS A 118 2.44 -12.30 0.52
C CYS A 118 3.43 -11.23 0.00
N ALA A 119 2.95 -10.21 -0.70
CA ALA A 119 3.81 -9.19 -1.32
C ALA A 119 4.54 -8.36 -0.28
N VAL A 120 3.85 -7.95 0.80
CA VAL A 120 4.46 -7.29 1.95
C VAL A 120 5.50 -8.20 2.59
N GLY A 121 5.24 -9.50 2.76
CA GLY A 121 6.23 -10.45 3.27
C GLY A 121 7.52 -10.50 2.43
N LEU A 122 7.41 -10.61 1.10
CA LEU A 122 8.56 -10.59 0.20
C LEU A 122 9.33 -9.26 0.26
N LEU A 123 8.62 -8.14 0.33
CA LEU A 123 9.23 -6.82 0.45
C LEU A 123 9.92 -6.63 1.81
N GLN A 124 9.34 -7.18 2.89
CA GLN A 124 9.93 -7.18 4.22
C GLN A 124 11.21 -8.01 4.28
N GLU A 125 11.27 -9.16 3.59
CA GLU A 125 12.52 -9.93 3.48
C GLU A 125 13.62 -9.17 2.74
N GLN A 126 13.24 -8.34 1.75
CA GLN A 126 14.19 -7.60 0.92
C GLN A 126 14.73 -6.33 1.58
N PHE A 127 13.85 -5.54 2.21
CA PHE A 127 14.20 -4.23 2.77
C PHE A 127 14.29 -4.25 4.30
N GLY A 128 13.73 -5.26 4.96
CA GLY A 128 13.45 -5.22 6.39
C GLY A 128 12.15 -4.48 6.69
N PHE A 129 11.53 -4.80 7.81
CA PHE A 129 10.22 -4.29 8.21
C PHE A 129 10.12 -2.76 8.21
N TRP A 130 11.11 -2.10 8.84
CA TRP A 130 11.08 -0.65 9.02
C TRP A 130 11.42 0.12 7.76
N GLU A 131 12.39 -0.35 6.96
CA GLU A 131 12.71 0.30 5.69
C GLU A 131 11.52 0.19 4.71
N LEU A 132 10.82 -0.94 4.69
CA LEU A 132 9.63 -1.09 3.87
C LEU A 132 8.52 -0.11 4.31
N THR A 133 8.26 -0.05 5.62
CA THR A 133 7.27 0.85 6.20
C THR A 133 7.57 2.30 5.82
N ASP A 134 8.82 2.75 6.02
CA ASP A 134 9.27 4.10 5.67
C ASP A 134 9.05 4.40 4.18
N ARG A 135 9.45 3.47 3.27
CA ARG A 135 9.27 3.64 1.82
C ARG A 135 7.81 3.68 1.38
N LEU A 136 6.93 2.91 2.03
CA LEU A 136 5.50 2.91 1.73
C LEU A 136 4.83 4.21 2.22
N ILE A 137 5.24 4.74 3.37
CA ILE A 137 4.71 6.00 3.93
C ILE A 137 5.15 7.20 3.11
N GLU A 138 6.44 7.27 2.77
CA GLU A 138 7.00 8.37 1.97
C GLU A 138 6.51 8.34 0.51
N ALA A 139 5.69 7.35 0.15
CA ALA A 139 5.25 7.07 -1.21
C ALA A 139 6.45 7.10 -2.18
N ASP A 140 7.54 6.42 -1.80
CA ASP A 140 8.79 6.39 -2.56
C ASP A 140 8.48 6.03 -4.02
N ASP A 141 8.61 7.03 -4.89
CA ASP A 141 8.29 6.92 -6.31
C ASP A 141 9.49 6.43 -7.12
N SER A 142 10.56 6.02 -6.45
CA SER A 142 11.72 5.48 -7.14
C SER A 142 11.30 4.28 -7.98
N LEU A 143 11.65 4.34 -9.26
CA LEU A 143 11.39 3.27 -10.23
C LEU A 143 11.88 1.90 -9.73
N ARG A 144 12.92 1.89 -8.89
CA ARG A 144 13.43 0.68 -8.26
C ARG A 144 12.44 0.12 -7.25
N PHE A 145 11.88 0.94 -6.36
CA PHE A 145 10.93 0.48 -5.35
C PHE A 145 9.60 0.08 -5.98
N GLN A 146 9.06 0.88 -6.91
CA GLN A 146 7.86 0.53 -7.67
C GLN A 146 8.03 -0.81 -8.40
N ARG A 147 9.17 -1.02 -9.07
CA ARG A 147 9.47 -2.30 -9.72
C ARG A 147 9.47 -3.47 -8.73
N ARG A 148 10.05 -3.31 -7.54
CA ARG A 148 10.05 -4.37 -6.52
C ARG A 148 8.65 -4.65 -5.98
N GLN A 149 7.82 -3.62 -5.78
CA GLN A 149 6.42 -3.82 -5.39
C GLN A 149 5.66 -4.64 -6.45
N PHE A 150 5.82 -4.31 -7.72
CA PHE A 150 5.20 -5.08 -8.80
C PHE A 150 5.73 -6.52 -8.90
N GLU A 151 7.05 -6.71 -8.80
CA GLU A 151 7.64 -8.06 -8.77
C GLU A 151 7.09 -8.88 -7.59
N ALA A 152 6.91 -8.28 -6.42
CA ALA A 152 6.32 -8.93 -5.26
C ALA A 152 4.86 -9.32 -5.49
N ILE A 153 4.02 -8.40 -5.99
CA ILE A 153 2.61 -8.67 -6.34
C ILE A 153 2.52 -9.82 -7.36
N PHE A 154 3.39 -9.78 -8.38
CA PHE A 154 3.45 -10.80 -9.42
C PHE A 154 3.79 -12.18 -8.86
N ASN A 155 4.84 -12.26 -8.05
CA ASN A 155 5.28 -13.51 -7.42
C ASN A 155 4.24 -14.08 -6.45
N CYS A 156 3.36 -13.23 -5.93
CA CYS A 156 2.23 -13.60 -5.08
C CYS A 156 0.95 -13.99 -5.84
N GLY A 157 1.06 -14.18 -7.15
CA GLY A 157 0.03 -14.85 -7.96
C GLY A 157 -1.09 -13.95 -8.49
N ASP A 158 -1.09 -12.63 -8.21
CA ASP A 158 -2.02 -11.73 -8.89
C ASP A 158 -1.47 -11.29 -10.24
N ARG A 159 -1.80 -12.08 -11.25
CA ARG A 159 -1.46 -11.82 -12.65
C ARG A 159 -2.50 -10.96 -13.36
N SER A 160 -3.66 -10.76 -12.74
CA SER A 160 -4.78 -10.01 -13.33
C SER A 160 -4.45 -8.52 -13.45
N THR A 161 -3.72 -7.98 -12.48
CA THR A 161 -3.25 -6.58 -12.49
C THR A 161 -2.28 -6.35 -13.64
N ILE A 162 -1.40 -7.31 -13.92
CA ILE A 162 -0.46 -7.23 -15.05
C ILE A 162 -1.20 -7.34 -16.38
N ALA A 163 -2.12 -8.30 -16.51
CA ALA A 163 -2.95 -8.43 -17.71
C ALA A 163 -3.68 -7.12 -18.03
N LYS A 164 -4.29 -6.46 -17.04
CA LYS A 164 -4.96 -5.16 -17.22
C LYS A 164 -4.01 -4.05 -17.69
N GLN A 165 -2.75 -4.07 -17.25
CA GLN A 165 -1.75 -3.09 -17.69
C GLN A 165 -1.22 -3.37 -19.10
N LEU A 166 -1.14 -4.65 -19.49
CA LEU A 166 -0.70 -5.09 -20.81
C LEU A 166 -1.75 -4.79 -21.89
N GLU A 167 -3.04 -4.97 -21.59
CA GLU A 167 -4.14 -4.83 -22.54
C GLU A 167 -4.10 -3.53 -23.39
N PRO A 168 -4.00 -2.31 -22.82
CA PRO A 168 -3.93 -1.09 -23.62
C PRO A 168 -2.67 -1.02 -24.49
N GLN A 169 -1.56 -1.63 -24.07
CA GLN A 169 -0.32 -1.66 -24.85
C GLN A 169 -0.47 -2.58 -26.07
N LEU A 170 -1.10 -3.75 -25.88
CA LEU A 170 -1.36 -4.72 -26.95
C LEU A 170 -2.28 -4.12 -28.02
N ILE A 171 -3.33 -3.41 -27.61
CA ILE A 171 -4.22 -2.70 -28.53
C ILE A 171 -3.44 -1.67 -29.36
N ASN A 172 -2.59 -0.88 -28.71
CA ASN A 172 -1.75 0.10 -29.40
C ASN A 172 -0.72 -0.55 -30.36
N GLN A 173 -0.38 -1.82 -30.14
CA GLN A 173 0.49 -2.61 -31.01
C GLN A 173 -0.26 -3.35 -32.12
N GLY A 174 -1.59 -3.19 -32.22
CA GLY A 174 -2.40 -3.73 -33.30
C GLY A 174 -3.10 -5.06 -32.99
N VAL A 175 -3.04 -5.55 -31.75
CA VAL A 175 -3.91 -6.64 -31.30
C VAL A 175 -5.35 -6.12 -31.25
N SER A 176 -6.32 -6.89 -31.73
CA SER A 176 -7.73 -6.47 -31.71
C SER A 176 -8.21 -6.26 -30.27
N SER A 177 -9.09 -5.29 -30.03
CA SER A 177 -9.66 -5.07 -28.69
C SER A 177 -10.44 -6.27 -28.15
N ASN A 178 -10.92 -7.15 -29.04
CA ASN A 178 -11.66 -8.36 -28.65
C ASN A 178 -10.71 -9.45 -28.14
N ASP A 179 -9.47 -9.48 -28.63
CA ASP A 179 -8.50 -10.53 -28.33
C ASP A 179 -7.44 -10.07 -27.31
N ALA A 180 -7.25 -8.76 -27.18
CA ALA A 180 -6.24 -8.16 -26.30
C ALA A 180 -6.35 -8.63 -24.85
N SER A 181 -7.55 -8.82 -24.32
CA SER A 181 -7.75 -9.32 -22.95
C SER A 181 -7.32 -10.78 -22.78
N CYS A 182 -7.61 -11.64 -23.78
CA CYS A 182 -7.15 -13.04 -23.79
C CYS A 182 -5.62 -13.10 -23.86
N VAL A 183 -5.03 -12.36 -24.80
CA VAL A 183 -3.57 -12.32 -25.03
C VAL A 183 -2.86 -11.77 -23.78
N ALA A 184 -3.37 -10.70 -23.18
CA ALA A 184 -2.81 -10.11 -21.96
C ALA A 184 -2.83 -11.09 -20.78
N THR A 185 -3.95 -11.80 -20.61
CA THR A 185 -4.09 -12.81 -19.55
C THR A 185 -3.11 -13.95 -19.78
N ARG A 186 -2.99 -14.45 -21.02
CA ARG A 186 -2.08 -15.55 -21.34
C ARG A 186 -0.62 -15.18 -21.12
N ILE A 187 -0.22 -13.98 -21.55
CA ILE A 187 1.12 -13.43 -21.29
C ILE A 187 1.36 -13.35 -19.79
N ALA A 188 0.42 -12.77 -19.02
CA ALA A 188 0.55 -12.66 -17.57
C ALA A 188 0.65 -14.03 -16.86
N ASP A 189 0.00 -15.06 -17.41
CA ASP A 189 0.00 -16.42 -16.87
C ASP A 189 1.27 -17.22 -17.16
N GLU A 190 1.97 -16.93 -18.25
CA GLU A 190 3.16 -17.69 -18.63
C GLU A 190 4.46 -16.95 -18.33
N MET A 191 4.39 -15.62 -18.14
CA MET A 191 5.59 -14.82 -17.93
C MET A 191 6.30 -15.19 -16.62
N GLY A 192 7.62 -15.11 -16.61
CA GLY A 192 8.44 -15.16 -15.40
C GLY A 192 8.66 -13.77 -14.83
N ALA A 193 9.18 -13.69 -13.59
CA ALA A 193 9.58 -12.42 -12.99
C ALA A 193 10.63 -11.67 -13.84
N ASP A 194 11.48 -12.39 -14.57
CA ASP A 194 12.48 -11.81 -15.48
C ASP A 194 11.85 -11.12 -16.71
N ASP A 195 10.69 -11.61 -17.17
CA ASP A 195 9.98 -11.04 -18.32
C ASP A 195 9.23 -9.74 -17.95
N LEU A 196 9.00 -9.48 -16.65
CA LEU A 196 8.46 -8.19 -16.18
C LEU A 196 9.38 -7.02 -16.54
N GLY A 197 10.67 -7.27 -16.75
CA GLY A 197 11.64 -6.27 -17.19
C GLY A 197 11.20 -5.56 -18.48
N VAL A 198 10.42 -6.22 -19.34
CA VAL A 198 9.89 -5.66 -20.58
C VAL A 198 8.92 -4.51 -20.31
N LEU A 199 8.09 -4.62 -19.26
CA LEU A 199 7.09 -3.60 -18.88
C LEU A 199 7.74 -2.28 -18.45
N TYR A 200 8.93 -2.34 -17.84
CA TYR A 200 9.59 -1.16 -17.28
C TYR A 200 10.71 -0.60 -18.15
N SER A 201 11.42 -1.47 -18.88
CA SER A 201 12.58 -1.05 -19.68
C SER A 201 12.22 -0.69 -21.11
N GLY A 202 11.05 -1.14 -21.60
CA GLY A 202 10.68 -1.06 -23.02
C GLY A 202 11.53 -1.95 -23.93
N ASN A 203 12.50 -2.68 -23.39
CA ASN A 203 13.31 -3.63 -24.13
C ASN A 203 12.66 -5.01 -24.04
N THR A 204 12.23 -5.52 -25.18
CA THR A 204 11.69 -6.87 -25.34
C THR A 204 12.82 -7.90 -25.37
N THR A 205 12.60 -9.05 -24.75
CA THR A 205 13.51 -10.20 -24.79
C THR A 205 13.01 -11.24 -25.81
N ASP A 206 13.90 -12.11 -26.28
CA ASP A 206 13.52 -13.22 -27.15
C ASP A 206 12.53 -14.19 -26.46
N SER A 207 12.64 -14.33 -25.13
CA SER A 207 11.69 -15.10 -24.30
C SER A 207 10.30 -14.48 -24.35
N PHE A 208 10.21 -13.17 -24.16
CA PHE A 208 8.94 -12.44 -24.19
C PHE A 208 8.30 -12.48 -25.58
N TYR A 209 9.08 -12.37 -26.67
CA TYR A 209 8.52 -12.52 -28.02
C TYR A 209 7.94 -13.90 -28.26
N SER A 210 8.65 -14.95 -27.83
CA SER A 210 8.16 -16.33 -27.95
C SER A 210 6.84 -16.51 -27.21
N LEU A 211 6.74 -15.94 -26.00
CA LEU A 211 5.55 -15.93 -25.16
C LEU A 211 4.39 -15.16 -25.82
N TYR A 212 4.69 -13.97 -26.36
CA TYR A 212 3.73 -13.12 -27.06
C TYR A 212 3.12 -13.82 -28.27
N PHE A 213 3.93 -14.44 -29.12
CA PHE A 213 3.43 -15.16 -30.29
C PHE A 213 2.63 -16.41 -29.91
N ALA A 214 3.06 -17.15 -28.89
CA ALA A 214 2.30 -18.29 -28.37
C ALA A 214 0.94 -17.83 -27.82
N ALA A 215 0.88 -16.67 -27.16
CA ALA A 215 -0.38 -16.09 -26.69
C ALA A 215 -1.29 -15.62 -27.83
N LEU A 216 -0.73 -14.98 -28.88
CA LEU A 216 -1.51 -14.60 -30.07
C LEU A 216 -2.10 -15.82 -30.78
N GLU A 217 -1.31 -16.88 -30.96
CA GLU A 217 -1.76 -18.12 -31.59
C GLU A 217 -2.85 -18.80 -30.74
N HIS A 218 -2.68 -18.83 -29.42
CA HIS A 218 -3.67 -19.43 -28.51
C HIS A 218 -5.01 -18.69 -28.52
N CYS A 219 -4.98 -17.36 -28.67
CA CYS A 219 -6.17 -16.51 -28.66
C CYS A 219 -6.71 -16.21 -30.07
N ASP A 220 -6.23 -16.90 -31.12
CA ASP A 220 -6.59 -16.66 -32.52
C ASP A 220 -6.46 -15.17 -32.96
N ALA A 221 -5.47 -14.48 -32.40
CA ALA A 221 -5.28 -13.03 -32.54
C ALA A 221 -4.24 -12.64 -33.62
N LEU A 222 -3.79 -13.60 -34.43
CA LEU A 222 -2.78 -13.35 -35.46
C LEU A 222 -3.38 -12.52 -36.62
N PRO A 223 -2.68 -11.49 -37.11
CA PRO A 223 -3.19 -10.67 -38.21
C PRO A 223 -3.29 -11.51 -39.50
N GLY A 224 -4.52 -11.83 -39.91
CA GLY A 224 -4.83 -12.53 -41.16
C GLY A 224 -5.53 -13.88 -41.01
N SER A 225 -5.87 -14.31 -39.80
CA SER A 225 -6.84 -15.40 -39.55
C SER A 225 -8.28 -14.96 -39.74
#